data_AF-N1QA74-F1
#
_entry.id   AF-N1QA74-F1
#
_cell.length_a   1.000
_cell.length_b   1.000
_cell.length_c   1.000
_cell.angle_alpha   90.00
_cell.angle_beta   90.00
_cell.angle_gamma   90.00
#
_symmetry.space_group_name_H-M   'P 1'
#
loop_
_entity.id
_entity.type
_entity.pdbx_description
1 polymer ?
#
loop_
_entity_poly.entity_id
_entity_poly.type
_entity_poly.pdbx_seq_one_letter_code
_entity_poly.pdbx_strand_id
1 'polypeptide(L)'
;MPPDQVLFSRADAPVRYQEDDKYFAHRHLPSDQRLPDSDLLKAIHSYASDFYGSGKSGNPRYDFKSLDETALLAMGILIEEAVAESLGKTGDLAFVEGPQREDMP
;
A
#
# COMPACT_ATOMS: atom_id res chain seq x y z
N MET A 1 0.26 2.81 -22.41
CA MET A 1 -1.16 3.21 -22.28
C MET A 1 -1.39 3.58 -20.81
N PRO A 2 -1.99 4.74 -20.50
CA PRO A 2 -2.32 5.13 -19.13
C PRO A 2 -3.27 4.13 -18.45
N PRO A 3 -3.20 3.92 -17.13
CA PRO A 3 -4.00 2.87 -16.48
C PRO A 3 -5.51 3.11 -16.54
N ASP A 4 -5.96 4.36 -16.57
CA ASP A 4 -7.39 4.70 -16.75
C ASP A 4 -7.91 4.24 -18.12
N GLN A 5 -7.13 4.48 -19.18
CA GLN A 5 -7.51 4.01 -20.52
C GLN A 5 -7.61 2.48 -20.57
N VAL A 6 -6.74 1.77 -19.85
CA VAL A 6 -6.75 0.28 -19.81
C VAL A 6 -7.98 -0.23 -19.05
N LEU A 7 -8.39 0.46 -17.98
CA LEU A 7 -9.57 0.10 -17.21
C LEU A 7 -10.84 0.21 -18.06
N PHE A 8 -10.96 1.29 -18.84
CA PHE A 8 -12.14 1.57 -19.65
C PHE A 8 -12.13 0.96 -21.06
N SER A 9 -11.04 0.30 -21.47
CA SER A 9 -10.98 -0.41 -22.76
C SER A 9 -11.51 -1.85 -22.69
N ARG A 10 -11.98 -2.32 -21.52
CA ARG A 10 -12.50 -3.69 -21.33
C ARG A 10 -13.92 -3.80 -21.90
N ALA A 11 -14.28 -4.97 -22.41
CA ALA A 11 -15.56 -5.22 -23.08
C ALA A 11 -16.78 -4.85 -22.20
N ASP A 12 -16.68 -5.06 -20.89
CA ASP A 12 -17.74 -4.76 -19.90
C ASP A 12 -17.42 -3.51 -19.05
N ALA A 13 -16.58 -2.60 -19.56
CA ALA A 13 -16.28 -1.37 -18.84
C ALA A 13 -17.52 -0.47 -18.76
N PRO A 14 -17.82 0.11 -17.58
CA PRO A 14 -18.89 1.11 -17.46
C PRO A 14 -18.64 2.30 -18.38
N VAL A 15 -19.72 2.92 -18.87
CA VAL A 15 -19.63 4.20 -19.59
C VAL A 15 -18.98 5.24 -18.67
N ARG A 16 -17.88 5.83 -19.14
CA ARG A 16 -17.12 6.84 -18.41
C ARG A 16 -17.75 8.21 -18.60
N TYR A 17 -18.13 8.86 -17.51
CA TYR A 17 -18.51 10.27 -17.48
C TYR A 17 -17.44 11.07 -16.74
N GLN A 18 -17.22 12.31 -17.16
CA GLN A 18 -16.23 13.18 -16.50
C GLN A 18 -16.65 13.53 -15.07
N GLU A 19 -17.95 13.59 -14.80
CA GLU A 19 -18.54 13.96 -13.51
C GLU A 19 -18.39 12.86 -12.45
N ASP A 20 -18.58 11.59 -12.85
CA ASP A 20 -18.55 10.41 -11.97
C ASP A 20 -17.35 9.48 -12.26
N ASP A 21 -16.21 10.05 -12.63
CA ASP A 21 -15.03 9.26 -12.99
C ASP A 21 -14.44 8.51 -11.79
N LYS A 22 -14.85 7.24 -11.65
CA LYS A 22 -14.41 6.32 -10.59
C LYS A 22 -12.89 6.15 -10.51
N TYR A 23 -12.16 6.28 -11.62
CA TYR A 23 -10.71 6.11 -11.62
C TYR A 23 -10.01 7.19 -10.77
N PHE A 24 -10.57 8.40 -10.76
CA PHE A 24 -10.01 9.54 -10.07
C PHE A 24 -10.70 9.85 -8.73
N ALA A 25 -11.51 8.93 -8.21
CA ALA A 25 -12.24 9.10 -6.95
C ALA A 25 -11.31 9.46 -5.76
N HIS A 26 -10.06 9.01 -5.78
CA HIS A 26 -9.06 9.33 -4.75
C HIS A 26 -8.81 10.85 -4.59
N ARG A 27 -9.02 11.65 -5.65
CA ARG A 27 -8.85 13.11 -5.60
C ARG A 27 -9.89 13.82 -4.75
N HIS A 28 -11.00 13.14 -4.45
CA HIS A 28 -12.10 13.65 -3.64
C HIS A 28 -12.07 13.11 -2.21
N LEU A 29 -11.01 12.39 -1.82
CA LEU A 29 -10.90 11.88 -0.46
C LEU A 29 -10.83 13.05 0.55
N PRO A 30 -11.58 12.95 1.66
CA PRO A 30 -11.43 13.85 2.79
C PRO A 30 -9.99 13.92 3.32
N SER A 31 -9.60 15.03 3.94
CA SER A 31 -8.23 15.22 4.44
C SER A 31 -7.80 14.23 5.53
N ASP A 32 -8.78 13.66 6.22
CA ASP A 32 -8.68 12.60 7.24
C ASP A 32 -8.63 11.18 6.64
N GLN A 33 -8.87 11.02 5.32
CA GLN A 33 -8.78 9.76 4.61
C GLN A 33 -7.60 9.80 3.63
N ARG A 34 -6.39 9.68 4.18
CA ARG A 34 -5.17 9.65 3.37
C ARG A 34 -4.86 8.23 2.94
N LEU A 35 -4.50 8.07 1.67
CA LEU A 35 -3.92 6.83 1.18
C LEU A 35 -2.44 6.77 1.54
N PRO A 36 -1.88 5.56 1.72
CA PRO A 36 -0.44 5.39 1.89
C PRO A 36 0.35 5.96 0.72
N ASP A 37 1.61 6.28 0.99
CA ASP A 37 2.55 6.78 0.00
C ASP A 37 2.73 5.80 -1.17
N SER A 38 2.62 6.33 -2.38
CA SER A 38 2.61 5.49 -3.59
C SER A 38 3.96 4.82 -3.85
N ASP A 39 5.07 5.43 -3.45
CA ASP A 39 6.40 4.87 -3.67
C ASP A 39 6.69 3.77 -2.65
N LEU A 40 6.21 3.93 -1.40
CA LEU A 40 6.18 2.83 -0.42
C LEU A 40 5.41 1.62 -0.96
N LEU A 41 4.19 1.82 -1.46
CA LEU A 41 3.38 0.73 -2.01
C LEU A 41 4.06 0.06 -3.22
N LYS A 42 4.68 0.83 -4.12
CA LYS A 42 5.44 0.28 -5.25
C LYS A 42 6.63 -0.55 -4.80
N ALA A 43 7.37 -0.09 -3.79
CA ALA A 43 8.53 -0.81 -3.26
C ALA A 43 8.12 -2.15 -2.64
N ILE A 44 7.07 -2.14 -1.81
CA ILE A 44 6.52 -3.35 -1.20
C ILE A 44 6.02 -4.32 -2.28
N HIS A 45 5.24 -3.83 -3.25
CA HIS A 45 4.69 -4.65 -4.31
C HIS A 45 5.78 -5.25 -5.21
N SER A 46 6.82 -4.48 -5.55
CA SER A 46 7.97 -4.98 -6.32
C SER A 46 8.68 -6.10 -5.57
N TYR A 47 8.96 -5.89 -4.27
CA TYR A 47 9.59 -6.91 -3.44
C TYR A 47 8.75 -8.18 -3.35
N ALA A 48 7.46 -8.06 -3.06
CA ALA A 48 6.55 -9.20 -2.97
C ALA A 48 6.47 -9.95 -4.31
N SER A 49 6.34 -9.22 -5.42
CA SER A 49 6.29 -9.80 -6.77
C SER A 49 7.55 -10.59 -7.09
N ASP A 50 8.73 -10.05 -6.77
CA ASP A 50 10.00 -10.75 -6.97
C ASP A 50 10.12 -11.99 -6.07
N PHE A 51 9.72 -11.86 -4.81
CA PHE A 51 9.74 -12.97 -3.85
C PHE A 51 8.87 -14.13 -4.30
N TYR A 52 7.61 -13.86 -4.64
CA TYR A 52 6.65 -14.87 -5.09
C TYR A 52 6.95 -15.38 -6.50
N GLY A 53 7.44 -14.52 -7.39
CA GLY A 53 7.90 -14.90 -8.73
C GLY A 53 9.14 -15.80 -8.73
N SER A 54 9.95 -15.76 -7.68
CA SER A 54 11.15 -16.60 -7.55
C SER A 54 10.87 -18.09 -7.29
N GLY A 55 9.63 -18.47 -6.97
CA GLY A 55 9.25 -19.86 -6.68
C GLY A 55 9.75 -20.41 -5.34
N LYS A 56 10.40 -19.58 -4.51
CA LYS A 56 10.85 -19.96 -3.16
C LYS A 56 9.70 -20.30 -2.20
N SER A 57 8.51 -19.79 -2.49
CA SER A 57 7.26 -19.93 -1.71
C SER A 57 6.47 -21.20 -2.06
N GLY A 58 6.78 -21.87 -3.18
CA GLY A 58 6.00 -23.00 -3.68
C GLY A 58 5.44 -22.73 -5.07
N ASN A 59 4.17 -23.06 -5.31
CA ASN A 59 3.56 -22.94 -6.64
C ASN A 59 3.26 -21.47 -6.99
N PRO A 60 3.99 -20.86 -7.94
CA PRO A 60 3.88 -19.43 -8.24
C PRO A 60 2.48 -19.02 -8.70
N ARG A 61 1.69 -19.96 -9.25
CA ARG A 61 0.35 -19.68 -9.79
C ARG A 61 -0.64 -19.15 -8.75
N TYR A 62 -0.49 -19.51 -7.48
CA TYR A 62 -1.34 -19.00 -6.40
C TYR A 62 -0.80 -17.72 -5.78
N ASP A 63 0.49 -17.44 -5.97
CA ASP A 63 1.19 -16.38 -5.27
C ASP A 63 1.24 -15.06 -6.05
N PHE A 64 0.95 -15.05 -7.36
CA PHE A 64 0.94 -13.83 -8.17
C PHE A 64 -0.15 -12.80 -7.79
N LYS A 65 -1.15 -13.22 -7.00
CA LYS A 65 -2.17 -12.34 -6.43
C LYS A 65 -1.92 -12.04 -4.95
N SER A 66 -0.81 -12.52 -4.40
CA SER A 66 -0.47 -12.23 -3.01
C SER A 66 -0.03 -10.79 -2.90
N LEU A 67 -0.61 -10.09 -1.92
CA LEU A 67 -0.27 -8.71 -1.61
C LEU A 67 -0.55 -7.73 -2.78
N ASP A 68 -1.68 -7.91 -3.46
CA ASP A 68 -2.21 -6.97 -4.45
C ASP A 68 -3.38 -6.12 -3.88
N GLU A 69 -3.72 -5.05 -4.60
CA GLU A 69 -4.87 -4.17 -4.37
C GLU A 69 -5.16 -3.85 -2.88
N THR A 70 -6.15 -4.52 -2.29
CA THR A 70 -6.63 -4.28 -0.93
C THR A 70 -5.63 -4.74 0.12
N ALA A 71 -4.95 -5.87 -0.09
CA ALA A 71 -3.94 -6.37 0.83
C ALA A 71 -2.71 -5.44 0.85
N LEU A 72 -2.31 -4.95 -0.33
CA LEU A 72 -1.22 -3.97 -0.45
C LEU A 72 -1.56 -2.65 0.27
N LEU A 73 -2.78 -2.14 0.08
CA LEU A 73 -3.26 -0.93 0.75
C LEU A 73 -3.30 -1.12 2.28
N ALA A 74 -3.86 -2.22 2.76
CA ALA A 74 -3.91 -2.51 4.19
C ALA A 74 -2.50 -2.60 4.81
N MET A 75 -1.57 -3.25 4.11
CA MET A 75 -0.17 -3.33 4.55
C MET A 75 0.49 -1.95 4.60
N GLY A 76 0.28 -1.11 3.59
CA GLY A 76 0.81 0.26 3.58
C GLY A 76 0.32 1.09 4.76
N ILE A 77 -0.99 1.04 5.06
CA ILE A 77 -1.58 1.73 6.21
C ILE A 77 -0.92 1.25 7.50
N LEU A 78 -0.83 -0.07 7.70
CA LEU A 78 -0.24 -0.63 8.93
C LEU A 78 1.22 -0.22 9.11
N ILE A 79 2.02 -0.20 8.04
CA ILE A 79 3.42 0.21 8.11
C ILE A 79 3.53 1.70 8.46
N GLU A 80 2.77 2.56 7.79
CA GLU A 80 2.84 4.00 8.06
C GLU A 80 2.40 4.35 9.47
N GLU A 81 1.31 3.74 9.96
CA GLU A 81 0.85 3.93 11.34
C GLU A 81 1.86 3.40 12.36
N ALA A 82 2.44 2.20 12.14
CA ALA A 82 3.46 1.64 13.03
C ALA A 82 4.74 2.50 13.07
N VAL A 83 5.14 3.08 11.93
CA VAL A 83 6.29 3.99 11.85
C VAL A 83 5.96 5.31 12.53
N ALA A 84 4.77 5.87 12.33
CA ALA A 84 4.33 7.10 13.00
C ALA A 84 4.26 6.93 14.53
N GLU A 85 3.80 5.77 15.00
CA GLU A 85 3.82 5.41 16.41
C GLU A 85 5.25 5.29 16.94
N SER A 86 6.13 4.59 16.21
CA SER A 86 7.51 4.36 16.64
C SER A 86 8.40 5.60 16.61
N LEU A 87 8.20 6.51 15.65
CA LEU A 87 9.02 7.71 15.49
C LEU A 87 8.43 8.93 16.23
N GLY A 88 7.19 8.83 16.70
CA GLY A 88 6.44 9.95 17.26
C GLY A 88 5.95 10.92 16.17
N LYS A 89 5.03 11.82 16.55
CA LYS A 89 4.34 12.75 15.62
C LYS A 89 5.28 13.61 14.79
N THR A 90 6.47 13.91 15.31
CA THR A 90 7.47 14.77 14.67
C THR A 90 8.71 14.02 14.20
N GLY A 91 8.78 12.70 14.42
CA GLY A 91 9.97 11.91 14.09
C GLY A 91 11.12 12.05 15.09
N ASP A 92 10.90 12.78 16.18
CA ASP A 92 11.89 13.08 17.21
C ASP A 92 12.35 11.82 17.97
N LEU A 93 11.50 10.80 18.07
CA LEU A 93 11.88 9.52 18.71
C LEU A 93 12.89 8.72 17.89
N ALA A 94 13.14 9.06 16.62
CA ALA A 94 14.16 8.41 15.79
C ALA A 94 15.58 8.50 16.39
N PHE A 95 15.85 9.54 17.18
CA PHE A 95 17.16 9.83 17.76
C PHE A 95 17.20 9.60 19.28
N VAL A 96 16.13 9.07 19.86
CA VAL A 96 16.02 8.83 21.30
C VAL A 96 16.19 7.35 21.57
N GLU A 97 17.06 7.00 22.51
CA GLU A 97 17.14 5.62 23.01
C GLU A 97 15.82 5.23 23.68
N GLY A 98 15.29 4.08 23.30
CA GLY A 98 14.10 3.53 23.94
C GLY A 98 14.33 3.27 25.44
N PRO A 99 13.28 3.32 26.26
CA PRO A 99 13.42 2.99 27.67
C PRO A 99 14.03 1.59 27.80
N GLN A 100 15.08 1.46 28.59
CA GLN A 100 15.62 0.15 28.96
C GLN A 100 14.47 -0.65 29.54
N ARG A 101 14.18 -1.82 28.94
CA ARG A 101 13.30 -2.79 29.59
C ARG A 101 13.98 -3.15 30.90
N GLU A 102 13.44 -2.64 32.00
CA GLU A 102 13.77 -3.18 33.31
C GLU A 102 13.25 -4.63 33.29
N ASP A 103 14.15 -5.57 33.04
CA ASP A 103 13.90 -6.98 33.27
C ASP A 103 13.61 -7.11 34.77
N MET A 104 12.32 -7.13 35.11
CA MET A 104 11.86 -7.30 36.48
C MET A 104 12.24 -8.73 36.94
N PRO A 105 12.89 -8.88 38.10
CA PRO A 105 13.40 -10.16 38.59
C PRO A 105 12.30 -11.17 38.96
#